data_AF-A0A7U6BC26-F1
#
_entry.id   AF-A0A7U6BC26-F1
#
_cell.length_a   1.000
_cell.length_b   1.000
_cell.length_c   1.000
_cell.angle_alpha   90.00
_cell.angle_beta   90.00
_cell.angle_gamma   90.00
#
_symmetry.space_group_name_H-M   'P 1'
#
loop_
_entity.id
_entity.type
_entity.pdbx_description
1 polymer ?
#
loop_
_entity_poly.entity_id
_entity_poly.type
_entity_poly.pdbx_seq_one_letter_code
_entity_poly.pdbx_strand_id
1 'polypeptide(L)'
;MKDDYHLPVITRLEREARRLGIKKAKLAMALGLNEREYNYVSDGWEDLNVSCLTPYVHSIFISMGIDLFYVFTGVYRDGLCLQCQERFINRWVNDIPPLEYYLVDHLVIRIRYG
;
A
#
# COMPACT_ATOMS: atom_id res chain seq x y z
N MET A 1 3.82 16.85 -9.93
CA MET A 1 3.31 15.72 -9.12
C MET A 1 4.46 14.75 -8.92
N LYS A 2 4.77 14.37 -7.69
CA LYS A 2 5.82 13.38 -7.43
C LYS A 2 5.20 12.00 -7.61
N ASP A 3 5.76 11.20 -8.51
CA ASP A 3 5.33 9.82 -8.77
C ASP A 3 6.36 8.85 -8.18
N ASP A 4 6.01 8.30 -7.02
CA ASP A 4 6.84 7.38 -6.25
C ASP A 4 6.56 5.91 -6.64
N TYR A 5 5.91 5.65 -7.78
CA TYR A 5 5.52 4.29 -8.18
C TYR A 5 6.70 3.34 -8.40
N HIS A 6 7.86 3.87 -8.75
CA HIS A 6 9.12 3.13 -8.87
C HIS A 6 9.64 2.54 -7.55
N LEU A 7 9.11 2.98 -6.40
CA LEU A 7 9.51 2.46 -5.10
C LEU A 7 8.75 1.17 -4.74
N PRO A 8 9.28 0.32 -3.86
CA PRO A 8 8.51 -0.76 -3.27
C PRO A 8 7.29 -0.24 -2.48
N VAL A 9 6.20 -1.03 -2.45
CA VAL A 9 5.00 -0.73 -1.67
C VAL A 9 5.34 -0.47 -0.19
N ILE A 10 6.22 -1.30 0.39
CA ILE A 10 6.66 -1.14 1.78
C ILE A 10 7.36 0.22 2.01
N THR A 11 8.17 0.68 1.05
CA THR A 11 8.84 1.98 1.14
C THR A 11 7.85 3.14 1.09
N ARG A 12 6.81 3.05 0.24
CA ARG A 12 5.75 4.05 0.21
C ARG A 12 4.93 4.05 1.50
N LEU A 13 4.61 2.87 2.03
CA LEU A 13 3.94 2.71 3.33
C LEU A 13 4.75 3.38 4.45
N GLU A 14 6.06 3.14 4.52
CA GLU A 14 6.92 3.74 5.53
C GLU A 14 7.06 5.26 5.37
N ARG A 15 7.12 5.76 4.13
CA ARG A 15 7.12 7.20 3.86
C ARG A 15 5.86 7.86 4.37
N GLU A 16 4.71 7.26 4.06
CA GLU A 16 3.41 7.78 4.47
C GLU A 16 3.23 7.69 5.99
N ALA A 17 3.62 6.58 6.59
CA ALA A 17 3.62 6.41 8.04
C ALA A 17 4.53 7.45 8.74
N ARG A 18 5.70 7.73 8.18
CA ARG A 18 6.62 8.76 8.70
C ARG A 18 5.98 10.15 8.64
N ARG A 19 5.29 10.49 7.55
CA ARG A 19 4.54 11.75 7.42
C ARG A 19 3.49 11.91 8.52
N LEU A 20 2.88 10.79 8.93
CA LEU A 20 1.85 10.73 9.97
C LEU A 20 2.42 10.52 11.40
N GLY A 21 3.74 10.42 11.57
CA GLY A 21 4.36 10.14 12.87
C GLY A 21 4.12 8.72 13.41
N ILE A 22 3.75 7.78 12.55
CA ILE A 22 3.50 6.38 12.90
C ILE A 22 4.84 5.64 12.98
N LYS A 23 5.08 4.94 14.10
CA LYS A 23 6.30 4.16 14.33
C LYS A 23 6.31 2.87 13.51
N LYS A 24 7.50 2.46 13.05
CA LYS A 24 7.75 1.18 12.34
C LYS A 24 7.11 -0.03 13.05
N ALA A 25 7.26 -0.11 14.37
CA ALA A 25 6.67 -1.18 15.19
C ALA A 25 5.13 -1.28 15.06
N LYS A 26 4.41 -0.15 14.89
CA LYS A 26 2.95 -0.19 14.66
C LYS A 26 2.59 -0.75 13.30
N LEU A 27 3.41 -0.50 12.28
CA LEU A 27 3.22 -1.06 10.94
C LEU A 27 3.48 -2.57 10.94
N ALA A 28 4.56 -3.01 11.60
CA ALA A 28 4.87 -4.42 11.77
C ALA A 28 3.71 -5.17 12.43
N MET A 29 3.22 -4.67 13.57
CA MET A 29 2.05 -5.23 14.25
C MET A 29 0.79 -5.24 13.37
N ALA A 30 0.53 -4.17 12.61
CA ALA A 30 -0.61 -4.10 11.72
C ALA A 30 -0.56 -5.15 10.61
N LEU A 31 0.63 -5.46 10.10
CA LEU A 31 0.86 -6.50 9.09
C LEU A 31 0.94 -7.92 9.68
N GLY A 32 0.85 -8.06 11.01
CA GLY A 32 1.02 -9.35 11.69
C GLY A 32 2.47 -9.87 11.65
N LEU A 33 3.44 -8.99 11.43
CA LEU A 33 4.86 -9.31 11.33
C LEU A 33 5.59 -8.99 12.64
N ASN A 34 6.58 -9.79 12.98
CA ASN A 34 7.55 -9.41 14.00
C ASN A 34 8.57 -8.40 13.44
N GLU A 35 9.37 -7.79 14.32
CA GLU A 35 10.35 -6.76 13.92
C GLU A 35 11.38 -7.28 12.92
N ARG A 36 11.83 -8.53 13.07
CA ARG A 36 12.80 -9.13 12.17
C ARG A 36 12.20 -9.32 10.77
N GLU A 37 11.02 -9.93 10.66
CA GLU A 37 10.32 -10.12 9.40
C GLU A 37 10.06 -8.79 8.69
N TYR A 38 9.56 -7.81 9.44
CA TYR A 38 9.31 -6.48 8.90
C TYR A 38 10.61 -5.82 8.40
N ASN A 39 11.73 -5.96 9.12
CA ASN A 39 13.02 -5.43 8.67
C ASN A 39 13.52 -6.12 7.41
N TYR A 40 13.36 -7.44 7.28
CA TYR A 40 13.72 -8.16 6.05
C TYR A 40 12.96 -7.61 4.83
N VAL A 41 11.65 -7.37 4.97
CA VAL A 41 10.84 -6.79 3.89
C VAL A 41 11.23 -5.32 3.63
N SER A 42 11.40 -4.53 4.70
CA SER A 42 11.76 -3.11 4.65
C SER A 42 13.11 -2.86 3.96
N ASP A 43 14.10 -3.71 4.24
CA ASP A 43 15.45 -3.64 3.69
C ASP A 43 15.54 -4.27 2.28
N GLY A 44 14.44 -4.84 1.76
CA GLY A 44 14.35 -5.41 0.42
C GLY A 44 14.93 -6.82 0.27
N TRP A 45 15.13 -7.54 1.38
CA TRP A 45 15.53 -8.95 1.34
C TRP A 45 14.38 -9.88 0.95
N GLU A 46 13.14 -9.47 1.19
CA GLU A 46 11.92 -10.18 0.80
C GLU A 46 10.84 -9.20 0.32
N ASP A 47 9.96 -9.66 -0.56
CA ASP A 47 8.78 -8.89 -0.95
C ASP A 47 7.69 -8.97 0.12
N LEU A 48 6.92 -7.89 0.26
CA LEU A 48 5.74 -7.92 1.13
C LEU A 48 4.71 -8.88 0.53
N ASN A 49 4.48 -10.01 1.22
CA ASN A 49 3.49 -10.98 0.77
C ASN A 49 2.10 -10.34 0.74
N VAL A 50 1.41 -10.49 -0.40
CA VAL A 50 0.07 -9.92 -0.60
C VAL A 50 -0.96 -10.44 0.41
N SER A 51 -0.76 -11.64 0.95
CA SER A 51 -1.60 -12.21 2.02
C SER A 51 -1.57 -11.40 3.32
N CYS A 52 -0.54 -10.59 3.56
CA CYS A 52 -0.50 -9.64 4.68
C CYS A 52 -1.51 -8.49 4.50
N LEU A 53 -1.99 -8.21 3.28
CA LEU A 53 -2.89 -7.10 2.97
C LEU A 53 -4.37 -7.50 3.08
N THR A 54 -4.72 -8.16 4.19
CA THR A 54 -6.10 -8.59 4.44
C THR A 54 -7.05 -7.39 4.58
N PRO A 55 -8.37 -7.59 4.44
CA PRO A 55 -9.37 -6.56 4.74
C PRO A 55 -9.24 -5.95 6.13
N TYR A 56 -8.72 -6.71 7.11
CA TYR A 56 -8.47 -6.25 8.47
C TYR A 56 -7.29 -5.27 8.54
N VAL A 57 -6.17 -5.62 7.91
CA VAL A 57 -5.00 -4.74 7.80
C VAL A 57 -5.36 -3.44 7.09
N HIS A 58 -6.15 -3.52 6.02
CA HIS A 58 -6.69 -2.34 5.35
C HIS A 58 -7.44 -1.42 6.33
N SER A 59 -8.36 -1.96 7.13
CA SER A 59 -9.11 -1.17 8.11
C SER A 59 -8.20 -0.53 9.17
N ILE A 60 -7.15 -1.24 9.60
CA ILE A 60 -6.15 -0.69 10.51
C ILE A 60 -5.44 0.51 9.86
N PHE A 61 -4.96 0.37 8.63
CA PHE A 61 -4.25 1.46 7.95
C PHE A 61 -5.14 2.68 7.71
N ILE A 62 -6.40 2.49 7.35
CA ILE A 62 -7.37 3.60 7.25
C ILE A 62 -7.56 4.28 8.62
N SER A 63 -7.70 3.53 9.71
CA SER A 63 -7.83 4.12 11.05
C SER A 63 -6.57 4.87 11.51
N MET A 64 -5.41 4.53 10.96
CA MET A 64 -4.15 5.25 11.16
C MET A 64 -4.04 6.51 10.28
N GLY A 65 -4.96 6.72 9.34
CA GLY A 65 -4.95 7.84 8.40
C GLY A 65 -3.97 7.66 7.24
N ILE A 66 -3.52 6.43 6.98
CA ILE A 66 -2.59 6.12 5.89
C ILE A 66 -3.32 6.26 4.54
N ASP A 67 -2.78 7.08 3.64
CA ASP A 67 -3.27 7.17 2.27
C ASP A 67 -2.89 5.91 1.47
N LEU A 68 -3.81 4.94 1.45
CA LEU A 68 -3.62 3.70 0.69
C LEU A 68 -3.59 3.94 -0.83
N PHE A 69 -4.25 4.99 -1.32
CA PHE A 69 -4.15 5.34 -2.74
C PHE A 69 -2.70 5.70 -3.09
N TYR A 70 -2.03 6.53 -2.29
CA TYR A 70 -0.59 6.80 -2.44
C TYR A 70 0.26 5.53 -2.29
N VAL A 71 0.00 4.70 -1.27
CA VAL A 71 0.79 3.49 -1.01
C VAL A 71 0.79 2.53 -2.20
N PHE A 72 -0.32 2.36 -2.90
CA PHE A 72 -0.40 1.44 -4.03
C PHE A 72 -0.08 2.08 -5.37
N THR A 73 -0.46 3.35 -5.58
CA THR A 73 -0.31 3.99 -6.90
C THR A 73 0.93 4.88 -7.03
N GLY A 74 1.60 5.21 -5.92
CA GLY A 74 2.76 6.11 -5.90
C GLY A 74 2.43 7.59 -5.98
N VAL A 75 1.15 7.96 -6.03
CA VAL A 75 0.69 9.35 -6.18
C VAL A 75 -0.41 9.67 -5.17
N TYR A 76 -0.37 10.87 -4.60
CA TYR A 76 -1.45 11.32 -3.70
C TYR A 76 -2.73 11.58 -4.50
N ARG A 77 -3.88 11.24 -3.92
CA ARG A 77 -5.19 11.43 -4.57
C ARG A 77 -5.54 12.91 -4.75
N ASP A 78 -5.12 13.76 -3.82
CA ASP A 78 -5.45 15.17 -3.80
C ASP A 78 -5.05 15.87 -5.10
N GLY A 79 -6.02 16.53 -5.74
CA GLY A 79 -5.83 17.24 -7.00
C GLY A 79 -5.95 16.39 -8.27
N LEU A 80 -6.26 15.09 -8.17
CA LEU A 80 -6.51 14.23 -9.32
C LEU A 80 -8.00 14.21 -9.70
N CYS A 81 -8.29 14.37 -11.00
CA CYS A 81 -9.62 14.06 -11.53
C CYS A 81 -9.87 12.55 -11.55
N LEU A 82 -11.14 12.12 -11.63
CA LEU A 82 -11.51 10.70 -11.62
C LEU A 82 -10.81 9.88 -12.71
N GLN A 83 -10.65 10.44 -13.91
CA GLN A 83 -9.95 9.76 -15.01
C GLN A 83 -8.45 9.57 -14.72
N CYS A 84 -7.81 10.52 -14.05
CA CYS A 84 -6.43 10.37 -13.61
C CYS A 84 -6.31 9.30 -12.53
N GLN A 85 -7.23 9.28 -11.56
CA GLN A 85 -7.26 8.27 -10.50
C GLN A 85 -7.37 6.85 -11.09
N GLU A 86 -8.31 6.65 -12.02
CA GLU A 86 -8.46 5.36 -12.71
C GLU A 86 -7.21 4.94 -13.50
N ARG A 87 -6.52 5.89 -14.16
CA ARG A 87 -5.27 5.56 -14.86
C ARG A 87 -4.19 5.03 -13.91
N PHE A 88 -4.06 5.61 -12.73
CA PHE A 88 -3.08 5.17 -11.74
C PHE A 88 -3.46 3.84 -11.07
N ILE A 89 -4.74 3.64 -10.79
CA ILE A 89 -5.25 2.34 -10.31
C ILE A 89 -4.99 1.27 -11.36
N ASN A 90 -5.34 1.51 -12.63
CA ASN A 90 -5.16 0.54 -13.70
C ASN A 90 -3.68 0.24 -13.96
N ARG A 91 -2.77 1.22 -13.83
CA ARG A 91 -1.32 0.96 -13.85
C ARG A 91 -0.94 -0.06 -12.80
N TRP A 92 -1.36 0.16 -11.56
CA TRP A 92 -1.07 -0.77 -10.46
C TRP A 92 -1.67 -2.15 -10.69
N VAL A 93 -2.95 -2.20 -11.06
CA VAL A 93 -3.68 -3.46 -11.32
C VAL A 93 -3.03 -4.28 -12.43
N ASN A 94 -2.54 -3.64 -13.50
CA ASN A 94 -1.91 -4.33 -14.63
C ASN A 94 -0.54 -4.93 -14.31
N ASP A 95 0.13 -4.45 -13.25
CA ASP A 95 1.41 -5.01 -12.80
C ASP A 95 1.23 -6.23 -11.88
N ILE A 96 -0.01 -6.55 -11.51
CA ILE A 96 -0.31 -7.70 -10.65
C ILE A 96 -0.40 -8.96 -11.50
N PRO A 97 0.33 -10.04 -11.15
CA PRO A 97 0.22 -11.30 -11.86
C PRO A 97 -1.24 -11.80 -11.90
N PRO A 98 -1.75 -12.30 -13.05
CA PRO A 98 -3.16 -12.71 -13.15
C PRO A 98 -3.59 -13.75 -12.12
N LEU A 99 -2.67 -14.64 -11.69
CA LEU A 99 -2.92 -15.64 -10.66
C LEU A 99 -3.10 -15.03 -9.26
N GLU A 100 -2.66 -13.81 -9.02
CA GLU A 100 -2.74 -13.13 -7.71
C GLU A 100 -3.90 -12.13 -7.64
N TYR A 101 -4.62 -11.93 -8.75
CA TYR A 101 -5.68 -10.92 -8.85
C TYR A 101 -6.78 -11.11 -7.79
N TYR A 102 -7.14 -12.36 -7.50
CA TYR A 102 -8.16 -12.67 -6.49
C TYR A 102 -7.73 -12.28 -5.06
N LEU A 103 -6.43 -12.17 -4.80
CA LEU A 103 -5.87 -11.77 -3.50
C LEU A 103 -5.91 -10.27 -3.28
N VAL A 104 -6.07 -9.49 -4.34
CA VAL A 104 -6.01 -8.01 -4.32
C VAL A 104 -7.31 -7.36 -4.74
N ASP A 105 -8.27 -8.09 -5.30
CA ASP A 105 -9.53 -7.53 -5.82
C ASP A 105 -10.26 -6.70 -4.75
N HIS A 106 -10.26 -7.15 -3.49
CA HIS A 106 -10.83 -6.39 -2.38
C HIS A 106 -10.11 -5.07 -2.13
N LEU A 107 -8.78 -5.02 -2.30
CA LEU A 107 -7.99 -3.80 -2.17
C LEU A 107 -8.28 -2.86 -3.33
N VAL A 108 -8.34 -3.38 -4.56
CA VAL A 108 -8.63 -2.59 -5.77
C VAL A 108 -9.98 -1.91 -5.64
N ILE A 109 -11.01 -2.64 -5.23
CA ILE A 109 -12.36 -2.08 -5.01
C ILE A 109 -12.32 -0.97 -3.95
N ARG A 110 -11.65 -1.20 -2.82
CA ARG A 110 -11.58 -0.21 -1.74
C ARG A 110 -10.77 1.02 -2.11
N ILE A 111 -9.70 0.88 -2.87
CA ILE A 111 -8.91 2.01 -3.37
C ILE A 111 -9.71 2.76 -4.42
N ARG A 112 -10.48 2.09 -5.27
CA ARG A 112 -11.28 2.74 -6.31
C ARG A 112 -12.43 3.59 -5.75
N TYR A 113 -13.10 3.12 -4.70
CA TYR A 113 -14.33 3.75 -4.20
C TYR A 113 -14.27 4.28 -2.77
N GLY A 114 -13.15 4.08 -2.06
CA GLY A 114 -12.90 4.60 -0.71
C GLY A 114 -12.36 6.02 -0.70
#